data_AF-A0A957CCC1-F1
#
_entry.id   AF-A0A957CCC1-F1
#
_cell.length_a   1.000
_cell.length_b   1.000
_cell.length_c   1.000
_cell.angle_alpha   90.00
_cell.angle_beta   90.00
_cell.angle_gamma   90.00
#
_symmetry.space_group_name_H-M   'P 1'
#
loop_
_entity.id
_entity.type
_entity.pdbx_description
1 polymer ?
#
loop_
_entity_poly.entity_id
_entity_poly.type
_entity_poly.pdbx_seq_one_letter_code
_entity_poly.pdbx_strand_id
1 'polypeptide(L)'
;MPGGEYLVNLSCIGCHGAVDANGNPSGELPLSGGWDITAAEGFGFAGDMVTENLTPGGKLAGYSDGELFRVLRYGLNQDGDLLAFMPLLPYAQLSDADTEAIIAYLRSQPPVEQPVTTGDKLTFVGAVFYGAGIFGTPDPGTASVTAPP
;
A
#
# COMPACT_ATOMS: atom_id res chain seq x y z
N MET A 1 -22.68 4.68 -7.73
CA MET A 1 -21.47 4.02 -7.22
C MET A 1 -21.05 4.76 -5.97
N PRO A 2 -20.61 4.09 -4.91
CA PRO A 2 -20.07 4.79 -3.75
C PRO A 2 -18.90 5.69 -4.17
N GLY A 3 -18.77 6.87 -3.56
CA GLY A 3 -17.66 7.78 -3.89
C GLY A 3 -16.30 7.23 -3.45
N GLY A 4 -15.22 7.72 -4.04
CA GLY A 4 -13.84 7.31 -3.69
C GLY A 4 -13.54 7.43 -2.19
N GLU A 5 -14.06 8.46 -1.54
CA GLU A 5 -14.00 8.64 -0.08
C GLU A 5 -14.55 7.43 0.69
N TYR A 6 -15.71 6.91 0.28
CA TYR A 6 -16.32 5.76 0.94
C TYR A 6 -15.46 4.50 0.81
N LEU A 7 -14.94 4.25 -0.40
CA LEU A 7 -14.06 3.10 -0.65
C LEU A 7 -12.78 3.20 0.18
N VAL A 8 -12.16 4.38 0.21
CA VAL A 8 -10.91 4.61 0.96
C VAL A 8 -11.12 4.49 2.46
N ASN A 9 -12.21 5.03 2.99
CA ASN A 9 -12.56 4.89 4.41
C ASN A 9 -12.88 3.44 4.80
N LEU A 10 -13.38 2.62 3.87
CA LEU A 10 -13.67 1.22 4.16
C LEU A 10 -12.43 0.31 4.03
N SER A 11 -11.53 0.61 3.10
CA SER A 11 -10.51 -0.35 2.66
C SER A 11 -9.07 0.08 2.92
N CYS A 12 -8.76 1.38 2.95
CA CYS A 12 -7.39 1.87 3.11
C CYS A 12 -7.10 2.29 4.55
N ILE A 13 -8.06 2.94 5.23
CA ILE A 13 -7.82 3.63 6.51
C ILE A 13 -7.38 2.69 7.65
N GLY A 14 -7.83 1.44 7.63
CA GLY A 14 -7.49 0.46 8.66
C GLY A 14 -6.01 0.08 8.68
N CYS A 15 -5.30 0.24 7.56
CA CYS A 15 -3.87 -0.05 7.45
C CYS A 15 -3.02 1.22 7.26
N HIS A 16 -3.51 2.15 6.44
CA HIS A 16 -2.79 3.37 6.04
C HIS A 16 -3.21 4.62 6.81
N GLY A 17 -4.15 4.52 7.76
CA GLY A 17 -4.50 5.61 8.66
C GLY A 17 -3.33 6.05 9.53
N ALA A 18 -3.51 7.16 10.25
CA ALA A 18 -2.48 7.64 11.17
C ALA A 18 -2.21 6.60 12.26
N VAL A 19 -0.98 6.53 12.75
CA VAL A 19 -0.62 5.64 13.86
C VAL A 19 -0.69 6.35 15.21
N ASP A 20 -1.01 5.59 16.25
CA ASP A 20 -1.00 6.06 17.64
C ASP A 20 0.44 6.13 18.22
N ALA A 21 0.55 6.51 19.49
CA ALA A 21 1.84 6.58 20.18
C ALA A 21 2.59 5.23 20.30
N ASN A 22 1.90 4.12 20.06
CA ASN A 22 2.46 2.77 20.08
C ASN A 22 2.77 2.24 18.66
N GLY A 23 2.47 3.03 17.61
CA GLY A 23 2.67 2.64 16.22
C GLY A 23 1.53 1.80 15.62
N ASN A 24 0.39 1.67 16.31
CA ASN A 24 -0.77 0.94 15.79
C ASN A 24 -1.67 1.85 14.96
N PRO A 25 -2.37 1.33 13.93
CA PRO A 25 -3.23 2.15 13.11
C PRO A 25 -4.44 2.62 13.92
N SER A 26 -4.70 3.93 13.90
CA SER A 26 -5.87 4.54 14.54
C SER A 26 -7.18 4.19 13.83
N GLY A 27 -7.11 3.79 12.56
CA GLY A 27 -8.28 3.67 11.70
C GLY A 27 -8.89 5.03 11.34
N GLU A 28 -8.14 6.12 11.54
CA GLU A 28 -8.57 7.48 11.28
C GLU A 28 -7.66 8.18 10.25
N LEU A 29 -8.19 9.25 9.65
CA LEU A 29 -7.42 10.17 8.82
C LEU A 29 -6.42 10.94 9.71
N PRO A 30 -5.31 11.43 9.14
CA PRO A 30 -4.91 11.33 7.73
C PRO A 30 -4.38 9.95 7.32
N LEU A 31 -4.37 9.65 6.02
CA LEU A 31 -3.77 8.43 5.45
C LEU A 31 -2.23 8.47 5.44
N SER A 32 -1.65 8.80 6.58
CA SER A 32 -0.22 9.04 6.75
C SER A 32 0.62 7.76 6.90
N GLY A 33 -0.03 6.60 7.02
CA GLY A 33 0.63 5.31 7.18
C GLY A 33 1.50 5.22 8.44
N GLY A 34 2.48 4.32 8.39
CA GLY A 34 3.46 4.13 9.46
C GLY A 34 3.22 2.92 10.35
N TRP A 35 2.21 2.09 10.06
CA TRP A 35 1.97 0.87 10.82
C TRP A 35 2.88 -0.25 10.32
N ASP A 36 3.71 -0.80 11.21
CA ASP A 36 4.53 -1.98 10.92
C ASP A 36 3.73 -3.26 11.21
N ILE A 37 3.19 -3.84 10.13
CA ILE A 37 2.34 -5.04 10.22
C ILE A 37 3.16 -6.24 10.70
N THR A 38 4.38 -6.38 10.19
CA THR A 38 5.27 -7.50 10.56
C THR A 38 5.69 -7.45 12.02
N ALA A 39 5.97 -6.27 12.57
CA ALA A 39 6.26 -6.13 13.98
C ALA A 39 5.02 -6.45 14.84
N ALA A 40 3.84 -5.94 14.45
CA ALA A 40 2.60 -6.16 15.19
C ALA A 40 2.17 -7.64 15.23
N GLU A 41 2.38 -8.37 14.14
CA GLU A 41 2.03 -9.79 14.01
C GLU A 41 3.14 -10.75 14.51
N GLY A 42 4.25 -10.20 15.05
CA GLY A 42 5.35 -11.01 15.61
C GLY A 42 6.31 -11.61 14.56
N PHE A 43 6.23 -11.14 13.31
CA PHE A 43 7.09 -11.54 12.19
C PHE A 43 8.23 -10.56 11.89
N GLY A 44 8.54 -9.62 12.78
CA GLY A 44 9.60 -8.61 12.56
C GLY A 44 11.00 -9.18 12.25
N PHE A 45 11.26 -10.47 12.54
CA PHE A 45 12.49 -11.14 12.09
C PHE A 45 12.60 -11.25 10.56
N ALA A 46 11.48 -11.23 9.85
CA ALA A 46 11.42 -11.31 8.39
C ALA A 46 11.69 -9.95 7.73
N GLY A 47 11.43 -8.84 8.41
CA GLY A 47 11.56 -7.50 7.85
C GLY A 47 10.59 -6.52 8.49
N ASP A 48 10.64 -5.30 7.98
CA ASP A 48 9.73 -4.21 8.32
C ASP A 48 8.79 -4.00 7.12
N MET A 49 7.49 -4.17 7.34
CA MET A 49 6.44 -3.94 6.34
C MET A 49 5.57 -2.79 6.83
N VAL A 50 6.08 -1.59 6.63
CA VAL A 50 5.50 -0.37 7.16
C VAL A 50 4.56 0.25 6.14
N THR A 51 3.30 0.45 6.51
CA THR A 51 2.28 0.97 5.58
C THR A 51 2.64 2.35 5.04
N GLU A 52 2.46 2.54 3.73
CA GLU A 52 2.83 3.76 3.02
C GLU A 52 1.98 4.98 3.39
N ASN A 53 2.58 6.16 3.34
CA ASN A 53 1.85 7.44 3.40
C ASN A 53 1.16 7.68 2.06
N LEU A 54 -0.18 7.55 2.04
CA LEU A 54 -1.01 7.71 0.86
C LEU A 54 -1.49 9.16 0.66
N THR A 55 -0.96 10.12 1.40
CA THR A 55 -1.18 11.54 1.12
C THR A 55 -0.15 12.06 0.09
N PRO A 56 -0.39 13.22 -0.55
CA PRO A 56 0.61 13.88 -1.39
C PRO A 56 1.89 14.31 -0.64
N GLY A 57 1.96 14.17 0.69
CA GLY A 57 3.21 14.36 1.46
C GLY A 57 4.12 13.12 1.49
N GLY A 58 3.66 11.98 0.97
CA GLY A 58 4.40 10.72 0.91
C GLY A 58 4.88 10.34 -0.49
N LYS A 59 5.23 9.06 -0.66
CA LYS A 59 5.68 8.52 -1.97
C LYS A 59 4.61 8.62 -3.06
N LEU A 60 3.33 8.71 -2.70
CA LEU A 60 2.23 8.85 -3.65
C LEU A 60 2.43 10.04 -4.62
N ALA A 61 3.08 11.12 -4.18
CA ALA A 61 3.39 12.26 -5.04
C ALA A 61 4.29 11.91 -6.25
N GLY A 62 5.13 10.89 -6.12
CA GLY A 62 6.01 10.42 -7.20
C GLY A 62 5.37 9.42 -8.16
N TYR A 63 4.25 8.81 -7.77
CA TYR A 63 3.53 7.87 -8.63
C TYR A 63 2.67 8.64 -9.63
N SER A 64 2.55 8.14 -10.85
CA SER A 64 1.48 8.50 -11.78
C SER A 64 0.18 7.76 -11.44
N ASP A 65 -0.95 8.22 -12.01
CA ASP A 65 -2.24 7.55 -11.77
C ASP A 65 -2.26 6.14 -12.36
N GLY A 66 -1.58 5.88 -13.48
CA GLY A 66 -1.42 4.53 -14.04
C GLY A 66 -0.60 3.61 -13.14
N GLU A 67 0.42 4.13 -12.46
CA GLU A 67 1.19 3.37 -11.49
C GLU A 67 0.38 3.07 -10.23
N LEU A 68 -0.41 4.02 -9.72
CA LEU A 68 -1.33 3.76 -8.61
C LEU A 68 -2.41 2.75 -8.99
N PHE A 69 -2.92 2.82 -10.22
CA PHE A 69 -3.84 1.82 -10.75
C PHE A 69 -3.20 0.44 -10.76
N ARG A 70 -1.93 0.34 -11.20
CA ARG A 70 -1.16 -0.92 -11.18
C ARG A 70 -0.96 -1.44 -9.75
N VAL A 71 -0.66 -0.56 -8.79
CA VAL A 71 -0.56 -0.92 -7.37
C VAL A 71 -1.87 -1.52 -6.86
N LEU A 72 -3.01 -0.88 -7.12
CA LEU A 72 -4.32 -1.39 -6.67
C LEU A 72 -4.69 -2.70 -7.40
N ARG A 73 -4.45 -2.78 -8.70
CA ARG A 73 -4.90 -3.92 -9.51
C ARG A 73 -4.04 -5.17 -9.35
N TYR A 74 -2.74 -4.99 -9.11
CA TYR A 74 -1.73 -6.06 -9.14
C TYR A 74 -0.81 -6.09 -7.92
N GLY A 75 -0.88 -5.09 -7.04
CA GLY A 75 0.01 -5.00 -5.87
C GLY A 75 1.47 -4.73 -6.22
N LEU A 76 1.76 -4.15 -7.39
CA LEU A 76 3.10 -3.87 -7.87
C LEU A 76 3.48 -2.41 -7.64
N ASN A 77 4.64 -2.16 -7.06
CA ASN A 77 5.20 -0.81 -6.89
C ASN A 77 5.68 -0.21 -8.23
N GLN A 78 6.17 1.03 -8.21
CA GLN A 78 6.70 1.72 -9.40
C GLN A 78 7.82 0.93 -10.10
N ASP A 79 8.67 0.23 -9.33
CA ASP A 79 9.81 -0.56 -9.79
C ASP A 79 9.40 -1.94 -10.35
N GLY A 80 8.13 -2.34 -10.16
CA GLY A 80 7.61 -3.63 -10.57
C GLY A 80 7.78 -4.75 -9.55
N ASP A 81 8.22 -4.43 -8.33
CA ASP A 81 8.26 -5.38 -7.23
C ASP A 81 6.89 -5.52 -6.58
N LEU A 82 6.61 -6.69 -6.02
CA LEU A 82 5.38 -6.90 -5.27
C LEU A 82 5.48 -6.37 -3.86
N LEU A 83 4.42 -5.68 -3.49
CA LEU A 83 4.18 -5.24 -2.13
C LEU A 83 3.76 -6.44 -1.28
N ALA A 84 4.16 -6.46 -0.01
CA ALA A 84 3.99 -7.63 0.85
C ALA A 84 2.52 -7.99 1.10
N PHE A 85 1.66 -6.98 1.29
CA PHE A 85 0.26 -7.19 1.68
C PHE A 85 -0.77 -6.75 0.64
N MET A 86 -0.50 -5.72 -0.17
CA MET A 86 -1.45 -5.22 -1.16
C MET A 86 -1.96 -6.28 -2.16
N PRO A 87 -1.14 -7.21 -2.70
CA PRO A 87 -1.61 -8.25 -3.61
C PRO A 87 -2.57 -9.26 -2.97
N LEU A 88 -2.58 -9.36 -1.63
CA LEU A 88 -3.44 -10.29 -0.89
C LEU A 88 -4.87 -9.74 -0.74
N LEU A 89 -5.09 -8.47 -1.06
CA LEU A 89 -6.36 -7.79 -0.93
C LEU A 89 -7.17 -7.86 -2.24
N PRO A 90 -8.51 -7.89 -2.18
CA PRO A 90 -9.36 -8.12 -3.36
C PRO A 90 -9.50 -6.89 -4.28
N TYR A 91 -8.52 -5.97 -4.29
CA TYR A 91 -8.54 -4.76 -5.14
C TYR A 91 -8.52 -5.08 -6.63
N ALA A 92 -7.99 -6.24 -7.02
CA ALA A 92 -8.08 -6.78 -8.37
C ALA A 92 -9.53 -6.96 -8.88
N GLN A 93 -10.54 -6.92 -8.01
CA GLN A 93 -11.95 -7.10 -8.35
C GLN A 93 -12.72 -5.78 -8.40
N LEU A 94 -12.09 -4.65 -8.06
CA LEU A 94 -12.70 -3.34 -8.22
C LEU A 94 -12.96 -3.03 -9.69
N SER A 95 -14.01 -2.27 -9.95
CA SER A 95 -14.21 -1.69 -11.27
C SER A 95 -13.14 -0.64 -11.56
N ASP A 96 -12.85 -0.38 -12.83
CA ASP A 96 -11.91 0.67 -13.23
C ASP A 96 -12.36 2.03 -12.67
N ALA A 97 -13.67 2.31 -12.72
CA ALA A 97 -14.26 3.54 -12.17
C ALA A 97 -14.09 3.68 -10.65
N ASP A 98 -14.22 2.58 -9.88
CA ASP A 98 -13.98 2.60 -8.44
C ASP A 98 -12.49 2.81 -8.14
N THR A 99 -11.61 2.20 -8.94
CA THR A 99 -10.15 2.35 -8.83
C THR A 99 -9.72 3.79 -9.09
N GLU A 100 -10.24 4.39 -10.16
CA GLU A 100 -10.03 5.81 -10.49
C GLU A 100 -10.58 6.74 -9.39
N ALA A 101 -11.75 6.42 -8.84
CA ALA A 101 -12.34 7.20 -7.74
C ALA A 101 -11.46 7.16 -6.48
N ILE A 102 -10.89 6.01 -6.14
CA ILE A 102 -9.91 5.87 -5.05
C ILE A 102 -8.70 6.76 -5.34
N ILE A 103 -8.09 6.65 -6.53
CA ILE A 103 -6.90 7.44 -6.91
C ILE A 103 -7.19 8.94 -6.81
N ALA A 104 -8.32 9.39 -7.36
CA ALA A 104 -8.73 10.78 -7.30
C ALA A 104 -8.89 11.28 -5.85
N TYR A 105 -9.46 10.46 -4.96
CA TYR A 105 -9.60 10.81 -3.55
C TYR A 105 -8.26 10.87 -2.81
N LEU A 106 -7.32 9.95 -3.10
CA LEU A 106 -5.97 9.99 -2.54
C LEU A 106 -5.23 11.26 -2.97
N ARG A 107 -5.35 11.65 -4.25
CA ARG A 107 -4.77 12.90 -4.79
C ARG A 107 -5.35 14.16 -4.16
N SER A 108 -6.62 14.13 -3.75
CA SER A 108 -7.27 15.28 -3.13
C SER A 108 -6.97 15.46 -1.64
N GLN A 109 -6.29 14.49 -1.01
CA GLN A 109 -5.96 14.59 0.42
C GLN A 109 -4.97 15.74 0.69
N PRO A 110 -5.07 16.42 1.83
CA PRO A 110 -4.02 17.31 2.29
C PRO A 110 -2.68 16.56 2.41
N PRO A 111 -1.55 17.14 1.97
CA PRO A 111 -0.25 16.53 2.17
C PRO A 111 0.07 16.46 3.66
N VAL A 112 0.57 15.32 4.12
CA VAL A 112 1.05 15.11 5.48
C VAL A 112 2.48 14.63 5.44
N GLU A 113 3.37 15.37 6.11
CA GLU A 113 4.74 14.92 6.35
C GLU A 113 4.79 14.04 7.60
N GLN A 114 5.45 12.89 7.50
CA GLN A 114 5.59 11.93 8.58
C GLN A 114 7.06 11.49 8.65
N PRO A 115 7.72 11.53 9.83
CA PRO A 115 9.12 11.12 9.96
C PRO A 115 9.32 9.61 9.94
N VAL A 116 8.23 8.84 10.05
CA VAL A 116 8.26 7.36 9.98
C VAL A 116 8.64 6.94 8.56
N THR A 117 9.69 6.12 8.46
CA THR A 117 10.08 5.55 7.17
C THR A 117 9.12 4.44 6.78
N THR A 118 8.44 4.61 5.66
CA THR A 118 7.45 3.66 5.14
C THR A 118 8.00 2.75 4.03
N GLY A 119 7.32 1.64 3.80
CA GLY A 119 7.59 0.66 2.75
C GLY A 119 8.12 -0.68 3.26
N ASP A 120 8.20 -1.63 2.33
CA ASP A 120 8.58 -3.01 2.60
C ASP A 120 10.10 -3.19 2.57
N LYS A 121 10.66 -3.81 3.62
CA LYS A 121 12.09 -4.09 3.74
C LYS A 121 12.32 -5.45 4.36
N LEU A 122 12.81 -6.40 3.56
CA LEU A 122 13.20 -7.71 4.07
C LEU A 122 14.55 -7.64 4.80
N THR A 123 14.65 -8.34 5.93
CA THR A 123 15.95 -8.63 6.53
C THR A 123 16.68 -9.70 5.70
N PHE A 124 17.96 -9.94 5.98
CA PHE A 124 18.69 -11.06 5.36
C PHE A 124 18.00 -12.42 5.61
N VAL A 125 17.51 -12.64 6.84
CA VAL A 125 16.80 -13.87 7.20
C VAL A 125 15.47 -13.98 6.44
N GLY A 126 14.71 -12.87 6.36
CA GLY A 126 13.49 -12.81 5.57
C GLY A 126 13.72 -13.08 4.08
N ALA A 127 14.76 -12.48 3.50
CA ALA A 127 15.14 -12.68 2.10
C ALA A 127 15.52 -14.15 1.81
N VAL A 128 16.23 -14.80 2.74
CA VAL A 128 16.55 -16.23 2.63
C VAL A 128 15.28 -17.10 2.65
N PHE A 129 14.34 -16.83 3.55
CA PHE A 129 13.08 -17.57 3.60
C PHE A 129 12.18 -17.31 2.39
N TYR A 130 12.14 -16.08 1.89
CA TYR A 130 11.44 -15.72 0.66
C TYR A 130 12.03 -16.47 -0.55
N GLY A 131 13.36 -16.43 -0.72
CA GLY A 131 14.06 -17.15 -1.79
C GLY A 131 13.94 -18.68 -1.70
N ALA A 132 13.69 -19.22 -0.52
CA ALA A 132 13.41 -20.63 -0.30
C ALA A 132 11.95 -21.04 -0.59
N GLY A 133 11.09 -20.10 -1.00
CA GLY A 133 9.69 -20.35 -1.37
C GLY A 133 8.75 -20.57 -0.19
N ILE A 134 9.19 -20.26 1.04
CA ILE A 134 8.40 -20.46 2.27
C ILE A 134 7.20 -19.48 2.34
N PHE A 135 7.28 -18.35 1.63
CA PHE A 135 6.23 -17.34 1.55
C PHE A 135 5.53 -17.26 0.18
N GLY A 136 5.83 -18.17 -0.75
CA GLY A 136 5.31 -18.19 -2.12
C GLY A 136 6.07 -17.27 -3.08
N THR A 137 6.26 -17.72 -4.32
CA THR A 137 6.81 -16.88 -5.40
C THR A 137 5.67 -16.25 -6.18
N PRO A 138 5.71 -14.94 -6.44
CA PRO A 138 4.64 -14.33 -7.19
C PRO A 138 4.73 -14.52 -8.70
N ASP A 139 3.58 -14.45 -9.37
CA ASP A 139 3.46 -14.45 -10.83
C ASP A 139 3.76 -13.04 -11.38
N PRO A 140 4.76 -12.86 -12.25
CA PRO A 140 5.15 -11.54 -12.77
C PRO A 140 4.09 -10.99 -13.74
N GLY A 141 3.05 -10.35 -13.20
CA GLY A 141 2.01 -9.66 -13.97
C GLY A 141 2.50 -8.34 -14.58
N THR A 142 2.72 -8.33 -15.89
CA THR A 142 2.81 -7.21 -16.85
C THR A 142 3.34 -5.85 -16.36
N ALA A 143 4.57 -5.52 -16.78
CA ALA A 143 5.36 -4.33 -16.47
C ALA A 143 4.85 -2.97 -17.00
N SER A 144 3.64 -2.88 -17.56
CA SER A 144 3.10 -1.58 -17.99
C SER A 144 1.58 -1.62 -18.02
N VAL A 145 0.96 -0.94 -17.06
CA VAL A 145 -0.49 -0.74 -17.00
C VAL A 145 -0.71 0.76 -17.05
N THR A 146 -1.40 1.22 -18.10
CA THR A 146 -1.88 2.60 -18.18
C THR A 146 -3.32 2.59 -17.68
N ALA A 147 -3.67 3.54 -16.80
CA ALA A 147 -5.07 3.71 -16.41
C ALA A 147 -5.91 4.00 -17.69
N PRO A 148 -7.15 3.49 -17.79
CA PRO A 148 -8.06 3.88 -18.86
C PRO A 148 -8.24 5.41 -18.92
N PRO A 149 -8.52 5.97 -20.11
CA PRO A 149 -8.72 7.41 -20.30
C PRO A 149 -10.02 7.94 -19.70
#